data_AF-A0A963C8Q3-F1
#
_entry.id   AF-A0A963C8Q3-F1
#
_cell.length_a   1.000
_cell.length_b   1.000
_cell.length_c   1.000
_cell.angle_alpha   90.00
_cell.angle_beta   90.00
_cell.angle_gamma   90.00
#
_symmetry.space_group_name_H-M   'P 1'
#
loop_
_entity.id
_entity.type
_entity.pdbx_description
1 polymer ?
#
loop_
_entity_poly.entity_id
_entity_poly.type
_entity_poly.pdbx_seq_one_letter_code
_entity_poly.pdbx_strand_id
1 'polypeptide(L)' 'MTPEQFDAITELIRGRSDSRTHAALRQVVLEGLSVKEALETAEREGRPVAQGTLARSVRRYRDVDLLLRHVYGGAKGGG' A
#
# COMPACT_ATOMS: atom_id res chain seq x y z
N MET A 1 -8.01 -5.01 0.33
CA MET A 1 -7.92 -3.67 0.94
C MET A 1 -8.75 -2.75 0.07
N THR A 2 -9.63 -1.93 0.65
CA THR A 2 -10.38 -0.92 -0.11
C THR A 2 -9.56 0.35 -0.27
N PRO A 3 -9.91 1.26 -1.22
CA PRO A 3 -9.26 2.56 -1.34
C PRO A 3 -9.27 3.36 -0.03
N GLU A 4 -10.38 3.37 0.70
CA GLU A 4 -10.53 4.10 1.96
C GLU A 4 -9.62 3.53 3.05
N GLN A 5 -9.48 2.20 3.12
CA GLN A 5 -8.53 1.55 4.02
C GLN A 5 -7.10 1.91 3.68
N PHE A 6 -6.76 1.99 2.39
CA PHE A 6 -5.44 2.38 1.94
C PHE A 6 -5.11 3.82 2.34
N ASP A 7 -6.02 4.76 2.08
CA ASP A 7 -5.85 6.17 2.43
C ASP A 7 -5.74 6.35 3.95
N ALA A 8 -6.57 5.68 4.74
CA ALA A 8 -6.49 5.69 6.21
C ALA A 8 -5.15 5.12 6.73
N ILE A 9 -4.64 4.04 6.12
CA ILE A 9 -3.31 3.51 6.45
C ILE A 9 -2.23 4.52 6.08
N THR A 10 -2.34 5.19 4.93
CA THR A 10 -1.41 6.25 4.53
C THR A 10 -1.33 7.36 5.56
N GLU A 11 -2.48 7.84 6.04
CA GLU A 11 -2.54 8.85 7.11
C GLU A 11 -1.93 8.33 8.42
N LEU A 12 -2.30 7.12 8.83
CA LEU A 12 -1.83 6.50 10.08
C LEU A 12 -0.30 6.38 10.13
N ILE A 13 0.33 5.97 9.04
CA ILE A 13 1.78 5.80 8.98
C ILE A 13 2.54 7.10 8.66
N ARG A 14 1.82 8.23 8.56
CA ARG A 14 2.31 9.54 8.09
C ARG A 14 3.01 9.44 6.74
N GLY A 15 2.43 8.64 5.84
CA GLY A 15 2.89 8.51 4.46
C GLY A 15 2.69 9.80 3.68
N ARG A 16 3.57 10.04 2.69
CA ARG A 16 3.39 11.12 1.72
C ARG A 16 2.56 10.64 0.54
N SER A 17 1.28 10.99 0.54
CA SER A 17 0.29 10.68 -0.50
C SER A 17 0.63 11.30 -1.86
N ASP A 18 1.45 12.35 -1.89
CA ASP A 18 1.93 13.02 -3.10
C ASP A 18 3.23 12.42 -3.68
N SER A 19 3.77 11.35 -3.07
CA SER A 19 5.03 10.77 -3.53
C SER A 19 4.86 9.85 -4.74
N ARG A 20 5.87 9.82 -5.63
CA ARG A 20 5.94 8.87 -6.78
C ARG A 20 5.76 7.41 -6.33
N THR A 21 6.32 7.06 -5.17
CA THR A 21 6.17 5.74 -4.56
C THR A 21 4.73 5.44 -4.16
N HIS A 22 3.94 6.43 -3.75
CA HIS A 22 2.55 6.23 -3.32
C HIS A 22 1.64 5.85 -4.49
N ALA A 23 1.82 6.46 -5.67
CA ALA A 23 1.09 6.08 -6.88
C ALA A 23 1.36 4.62 -7.28
N ALA A 24 2.64 4.22 -7.37
CA ALA A 24 3.01 2.83 -7.68
C ALA A 24 2.54 1.83 -6.60
N LEU A 25 2.54 2.24 -5.34
CA LEU A 25 2.06 1.43 -4.23
C LEU A 25 0.55 1.19 -4.32
N ARG A 26 -0.23 2.21 -4.70
CA ARG A 26 -1.68 2.10 -4.88
C ARG A 26 -2.02 1.05 -5.95
N GLN A 27 -1.30 1.05 -7.07
CA GLN A 27 -1.45 0.05 -8.14
C GLN A 27 -1.21 -1.38 -7.61
N VAL A 28 -0.17 -1.59 -6.81
CA VAL A 28 0.13 -2.94 -6.27
C VAL A 28 -0.92 -3.38 -5.24
N VAL A 29 -1.34 -2.47 -4.36
CA VAL A 29 -2.15 -2.83 -3.19
C VAL A 29 -3.65 -2.86 -3.49
N LEU A 30 -4.14 -1.99 -4.36
CA LEU A 30 -5.55 -1.88 -4.71
C LEU A 30 -5.89 -2.56 -6.04
N GLU A 31 -5.05 -2.39 -7.05
CA GLU A 31 -5.31 -2.86 -8.41
C GLU A 31 -4.72 -4.26 -8.67
N GLY A 32 -3.90 -4.78 -7.74
CA GLY A 32 -3.37 -6.14 -7.79
C GLY A 32 -2.19 -6.32 -8.76
N LEU A 33 -1.61 -5.22 -9.26
CA LEU A 33 -0.41 -5.29 -10.08
C LEU A 33 0.75 -5.92 -9.31
N SER A 34 1.62 -6.65 -10.01
CA SER A 34 2.90 -7.04 -9.47
C SER A 34 3.80 -5.83 -9.24
N VAL A 35 4.78 -5.97 -8.35
CA VAL A 35 5.81 -4.92 -8.13
C VAL A 35 6.53 -4.57 -9.44
N LYS A 36 6.75 -5.56 -10.32
CA LYS A 36 7.39 -5.35 -11.62
C LYS A 36 6.54 -4.47 -12.52
N GLU A 37 5.25 -4.78 -12.69
CA GLU A 37 4.34 -4.03 -13.55
C GLU A 37 4.14 -2.58 -13.07
N ALA A 38 4.06 -2.37 -11.75
CA ALA A 38 3.97 -1.03 -11.19
C ALA A 38 5.25 -0.20 -11.43
N LEU A 39 6.43 -0.82 -11.37
CA LEU A 39 7.70 -0.15 -11.70
C LEU A 39 7.79 0.20 -13.19
N GLU A 40 7.42 -0.71 -14.07
CA GLU A 40 7.40 -0.47 -15.52
C GLU A 40 6.40 0.64 -15.90
N THR A 41 5.28 0.73 -15.19
CA THR A 41 4.31 1.82 -15.37
C THR A 41 4.86 3.15 -14.89
N ALA A 42 5.45 3.17 -13.70
CA ALA A 42 6.10 4.37 -13.15
C ALA A 42 7.25 4.87 -14.05
N GLU A 43 8.02 3.97 -14.67
CA GLU A 43 9.06 4.30 -15.64
C GLU A 43 8.48 4.97 -16.89
N ARG A 44 7.45 4.36 -17.50
CA ARG A 44 6.78 4.90 -18.70
C ARG A 44 6.15 6.27 -18.46
N GLU A 45 5.68 6.54 -17.25
CA GLU A 45 5.10 7.83 -16.85
C GLU A 45 6.17 8.89 -16.49
N GLY A 46 7.47 8.57 -16.61
CA GLY A 46 8.56 9.48 -16.25
C GLY A 46 8.68 9.70 -14.73
N ARG A 47 8.18 8.76 -13.92
CA ARG A 47 8.14 8.80 -12.46
C ARG A 47 8.88 7.60 -11.85
N PRO A 48 10.15 7.36 -12.17
CA PRO A 48 10.87 6.18 -11.72
C PRO A 48 10.85 6.04 -10.20
N VAL A 49 10.64 4.81 -9.73
CA VAL A 49 10.63 4.43 -8.31
C VAL A 49 11.68 3.33 -8.12
N ALA A 50 12.48 3.43 -7.06
CA ALA A 50 13.41 2.35 -6.74
C ALA A 50 12.65 1.10 -6.29
N GLN A 51 12.95 -0.06 -6.89
CA GLN A 51 12.32 -1.34 -6.56
C GLN A 51 12.35 -1.64 -5.05
N GLY A 52 13.50 -1.46 -4.41
CA GLY A 52 13.64 -1.69 -2.97
C GLY A 52 12.79 -0.74 -2.10
N THR A 53 12.48 0.46 -2.60
CA THR A 53 11.58 1.40 -1.91
C THR A 53 10.13 0.95 -2.05
N LEU A 54 9.70 0.58 -3.26
CA LEU A 54 8.33 0.09 -3.49
C LEU A 54 8.06 -1.20 -2.71
N ALA A 55 8.96 -2.19 -2.78
CA ALA A 55 8.80 -3.45 -2.06
C ALA A 55 8.71 -3.26 -0.54
N ARG A 56 9.53 -2.37 0.03
CA ARG A 56 9.44 -2.01 1.46
C ARG A 56 8.12 -1.35 1.81
N SER A 57 7.63 -0.44 0.98
CA SER A 57 6.32 0.21 1.17
C SER A 57 5.16 -0.80 1.09
N VAL A 58 5.16 -1.69 0.09
CA VAL A 58 4.14 -2.75 -0.06
C VAL A 58 4.08 -3.62 1.19
N ARG A 59 5.24 -4.07 1.69
CA ARG A 59 5.32 -4.85 2.91
C ARG A 59 4.76 -4.08 4.11
N ARG A 60 5.20 -2.83 4.31
CA ARG A 60 4.73 -1.98 5.41
C ARG A 60 3.21 -1.82 5.43
N TYR A 61 2.58 -1.61 4.27
CA TYR A 61 1.12 -1.46 4.19
C TYR A 61 0.38 -2.76 4.49
N ARG A 62 0.89 -3.89 3.98
CA ARG A 62 0.32 -5.22 4.29
C ARG A 62 0.46 -5.57 5.76
N ASP A 63 1.60 -5.27 6.37
CA ASP A 63 1.83 -5.51 7.80
C ASP A 63 0.86 -4.69 8.66
N VAL A 64 0.63 -3.41 8.32
CA VAL A 64 -0.35 -2.56 9.01
C VAL A 64 -1.79 -3.06 8.82
N ASP A 65 -2.18 -3.44 7.59
CA ASP A 65 -3.51 -4.01 7.32
C ASP A 65 -3.74 -5.30 8.12
N LEU A 66 -2.74 -6.19 8.18
CA LEU A 66 -2.80 -7.40 8.99
C LEU A 66 -2.95 -7.09 10.48
N LEU A 67 -2.19 -6.12 11.01
CA LEU A 67 -2.30 -5.67 12.40
C LEU A 67 -3.68 -5.09 12.70
N LEU A 68 -4.21 -4.23 11.82
CA LEU A 68 -5.54 -3.65 12.00
C LEU A 68 -6.63 -4.72 11.98
N ARG A 69 -6.54 -5.71 11.08
CA ARG A 69 -7.46 -6.85 11.06
C ARG A 69 -7.32 -7.73 12.31
N HIS A 70 -6.13 -7.86 12.87
CA HIS A 70 -5.93 -8.59 14.12
C HIS A 70 -6.58 -7.86 15.31
N VAL A 71 -6.34 -6.55 15.44
CA VAL A 71 -6.84 -5.72 16.55
C VAL A 71 -8.34 -5.48 16.45
N TYR A 72 -8.87 -5.18 15.26
CA TYR A 72 -10.27 -4.77 15.07
C TYR A 72 -11.15 -5.83 14.40
N GLY A 73 -10.56 -6.78 13.66
CA GLY A 73 -11.30 -7.87 13.01
C GLY A 73 -11.70 -9.00 13.97
N GLY A 74 -11.14 -9.04 15.18
CA GLY A 74 -11.51 -9.97 16.26
C GLY A 74 -12.83 -9.67 16.96
N ALA A 75 -13.48 -8.53 16.70
CA ALA A 75 -14.73 -8.12 17.36
C ALA A 75 -16.00 -8.87 16.88
N LYS A 76 -15.85 -9.94 16.08
CA LYS A 76 -16.95 -10.87 15.75
C LYS A 76 -16.69 -12.21 16.43
N GLY A 77 -17.02 -12.30 17.72
CA GLY A 77 -16.96 -13.58 18.44
C GLY A 77 -16.89 -13.48 19.96
N GLY A 78 -17.93 -12.94 20.58
CA GLY A 78 -18.21 -13.03 22.01
C GLY A 78 -19.50 -12.26 22.26
N GLY A 79 -20.65 -12.86 22.55
CA GLY A 79 -20.88 -14.04 23.39
C GLY A 79 -21.74 -13.54 24.53
#